data_AF-A0A3D4PAV2-F1
#
_entry.id   AF-A0A3D4PAV2-F1
#
_cell.length_a   1.000
_cell.length_b   1.000
_cell.length_c   1.000
_cell.angle_alpha   90.00
_cell.angle_beta   90.00
_cell.angle_gamma   90.00
#
_symmetry.space_group_name_H-M   'P 1'
#
loop_
_entity.id
_entity.type
_entity.pdbx_description
1 polymer ?
#
loop_
_entity_poly.entity_id
_entity_poly.type
_entity_poly.pdbx_seq_one_letter_code
_entity_poly.pdbx_strand_id
1 'polypeptide(L)'
;AASLDFSFRENSIDLSQAMGIAAKMDWTGPVNANIVQNLVTGDAANQKAFQFWTGDSAELGTFTFSQNVLGFTEQNATAIEVLSQSTLDLAIFNNAIEFRGKDSVGVRASASRTSSLILSSNLIDDYAGGATGILFPTIHDGSSITLDGNEINLQRFSTFVDRGIILSNVTGTDDPLVTLNSNLSNAINGATTTLFVPANATNGRLIINGQVFE
;
A
#
# COMPACT_ATOMS: atom_id res chain seq x y z
N ALA A 1 23.27 -15.67 -3.82
CA ALA A 1 23.50 -14.35 -3.23
C ALA A 1 23.36 -14.44 -1.71
N ALA A 2 23.73 -13.41 -0.96
CA ALA A 2 23.34 -13.31 0.45
C ALA A 2 21.84 -12.99 0.54
N SER A 3 21.12 -13.59 1.48
CA SER A 3 19.71 -13.30 1.75
C SER A 3 19.56 -12.36 2.93
N LEU A 4 18.50 -11.56 2.93
CA LEU A 4 18.11 -10.73 4.06
C LEU A 4 16.83 -11.28 4.70
N ASP A 5 16.94 -11.71 5.96
CA ASP A 5 15.80 -11.94 6.83
C ASP A 5 15.61 -10.71 7.73
N PHE A 6 14.51 -9.99 7.56
CA PHE A 6 14.21 -8.76 8.30
C PHE A 6 12.98 -8.99 9.19
N SER A 7 13.12 -8.83 10.51
CA SER A 7 12.00 -8.94 11.45
C SER A 7 11.85 -7.67 12.25
N PHE A 8 10.64 -7.11 12.23
CA PHE A 8 10.30 -5.89 12.95
C PHE A 8 8.93 -6.05 13.61
N ARG A 9 8.94 -6.45 14.88
CA ARG A 9 7.74 -6.94 15.53
C ARG A 9 7.54 -6.32 16.89
N GLU A 10 6.29 -6.04 17.24
CA GLU A 10 5.87 -5.66 18.59
C GLU A 10 6.58 -4.41 19.14
N ASN A 11 6.94 -3.46 18.26
CA ASN A 11 7.56 -2.20 18.66
C ASN A 11 6.51 -1.10 18.89
N SER A 12 6.83 -0.15 19.75
CA SER A 12 6.12 1.14 19.89
C SER A 12 7.09 2.25 19.53
N ILE A 13 6.78 3.02 18.49
CA ILE A 13 7.69 4.02 17.91
C ILE A 13 6.94 5.33 17.71
N ASP A 14 7.53 6.41 18.22
CA ASP A 14 7.03 7.76 18.02
C ASP A 14 8.02 8.55 17.15
N LEU A 15 7.57 8.94 15.97
CA LEU A 15 8.33 9.76 15.04
C LEU A 15 8.09 11.23 15.38
N SER A 16 9.12 11.92 15.85
CA SER A 16 9.03 13.34 16.28
C SER A 16 9.61 14.35 15.29
N GLN A 17 10.20 13.87 14.20
CA GLN A 17 10.87 14.70 13.20
C GLN A 17 10.24 14.56 11.83
N ALA A 18 10.17 15.67 11.10
CA ALA A 18 9.73 15.66 9.71
C ALA A 18 10.60 14.70 8.89
N MET A 19 9.99 13.98 7.95
CA MET A 19 10.65 12.92 7.15
C MET A 19 11.17 11.72 7.97
N GLY A 20 10.78 11.60 9.25
CA GLY A 20 11.10 10.44 10.07
C GLY A 20 10.56 9.14 9.48
N ILE A 21 11.34 8.07 9.61
CA ILE A 21 10.97 6.73 9.13
C ILE A 21 11.20 5.74 10.27
N ALA A 22 10.17 4.95 10.65
CA ALA A 22 10.31 4.00 11.76
C ALA A 22 11.16 2.79 11.40
N ALA A 23 10.97 2.21 10.20
CA ALA A 23 11.87 1.21 9.65
C ALA A 23 12.09 1.42 8.15
N LYS A 24 13.36 1.35 7.76
CA LYS A 24 13.80 1.46 6.36
C LYS A 24 14.65 0.26 5.96
N MET A 25 14.46 -0.21 4.73
CA MET A 25 15.28 -1.24 4.12
C MET A 25 15.55 -0.91 2.65
N ASP A 26 16.77 -1.18 2.22
CA ASP A 26 17.22 -1.03 0.84
C ASP A 26 18.19 -2.19 0.56
N TRP A 27 17.74 -3.17 -0.22
CA TRP A 27 18.47 -4.42 -0.44
C TRP A 27 18.34 -4.94 -1.87
N THR A 28 19.44 -5.45 -2.41
CA THR A 28 19.46 -6.19 -3.68
C THR A 28 19.82 -7.63 -3.38
N GLY A 29 18.83 -8.51 -3.50
CA GLY A 29 18.97 -9.92 -3.16
C GLY A 29 17.62 -10.54 -2.80
N PRO A 30 17.58 -11.82 -2.39
CA PRO A 30 16.38 -12.39 -1.79
C PRO A 30 16.09 -11.68 -0.46
N VAL A 31 14.82 -11.37 -0.22
CA VAL A 31 14.35 -10.76 1.03
C VAL A 31 13.19 -11.57 1.59
N ASN A 32 13.19 -11.72 2.91
CA ASN A 32 12.05 -12.18 3.68
C ASN A 32 11.84 -11.21 4.85
N ALA A 33 10.87 -10.32 4.72
CA ALA A 33 10.59 -9.26 5.68
C ALA A 33 9.24 -9.50 6.38
N ASN A 34 9.25 -9.52 7.71
CA ASN A 34 8.07 -9.72 8.54
C ASN A 34 7.89 -8.56 9.54
N ILE A 35 6.86 -7.74 9.30
CA ILE A 35 6.55 -6.52 10.05
C ILE A 35 5.18 -6.67 10.71
N VAL A 36 5.16 -6.94 12.01
CA VAL A 36 3.94 -7.42 12.69
C VAL A 36 3.71 -6.74 14.02
N GLN A 37 2.46 -6.35 14.30
CA GLN A 37 2.03 -5.88 15.62
C GLN A 37 2.81 -4.66 16.14
N ASN A 38 3.27 -3.78 15.26
CA ASN A 38 3.90 -2.53 15.67
C ASN A 38 2.87 -1.42 15.84
N LEU A 39 3.09 -0.56 16.84
CA LEU A 39 2.49 0.75 16.95
C LEU A 39 3.49 1.79 16.45
N VAL A 40 3.12 2.53 15.42
CA VAL A 40 3.93 3.67 14.95
C VAL A 40 3.05 4.91 14.92
N THR A 41 3.46 5.94 15.66
CA THR A 41 2.81 7.25 15.63
C THR A 41 3.76 8.31 15.09
N GLY A 42 3.20 9.39 14.56
CA GLY A 42 3.97 10.49 14.01
C GLY A 42 3.28 11.84 14.14
N ASP A 43 4.03 12.85 14.58
CA ASP A 43 3.53 14.21 14.84
C ASP A 43 4.20 15.31 13.99
N ALA A 44 4.89 14.90 12.91
CA ALA A 44 5.55 15.83 12.00
C ALA A 44 5.30 15.46 10.52
N ALA A 45 5.44 16.43 9.62
CA ALA A 45 5.11 16.24 8.21
C ALA A 45 6.03 15.25 7.46
N ASN A 46 5.51 14.64 6.41
CA ASN A 46 6.23 13.76 5.47
C ASN A 46 6.83 12.48 6.10
N GLN A 47 6.28 12.02 7.22
CA GLN A 47 6.77 10.82 7.91
C GLN A 47 6.30 9.53 7.25
N LYS A 48 7.04 8.45 7.50
CA LYS A 48 6.65 7.10 7.08
C LYS A 48 6.80 6.11 8.21
N ALA A 49 5.86 5.18 8.37
CA ALA A 49 6.14 4.07 9.30
C ALA A 49 7.15 3.13 8.65
N PHE A 50 6.86 2.72 7.42
CA PHE A 50 7.61 1.66 6.75
C PHE A 50 8.01 2.05 5.35
N GLN A 51 9.30 1.90 5.04
CA GLN A 51 9.85 2.18 3.72
C GLN A 51 10.82 1.09 3.28
N PHE A 52 10.40 0.31 2.29
CA PHE A 52 11.15 -0.85 1.83
C PHE A 52 11.40 -0.76 0.33
N TRP A 53 12.67 -0.93 -0.04
CA TRP A 53 13.13 -0.97 -1.42
C TRP A 53 13.84 -2.27 -1.71
N THR A 54 13.51 -2.86 -2.87
CA THR A 54 14.34 -3.91 -3.45
C THR A 54 15.00 -3.39 -4.73
N GLY A 55 16.29 -3.69 -4.88
CA GLY A 55 17.03 -3.42 -6.12
C GLY A 55 16.64 -4.37 -7.24
N ASP A 56 17.11 -4.10 -8.45
CA ASP A 56 16.88 -4.96 -9.62
C ASP A 56 17.55 -6.33 -9.41
N SER A 57 16.74 -7.36 -9.28
CA SER A 57 17.13 -8.76 -9.16
C SER A 57 16.02 -9.66 -9.69
N ALA A 58 16.38 -10.85 -10.14
CA ALA A 58 15.43 -11.92 -10.44
C ALA A 58 14.99 -12.70 -9.18
N GLU A 59 15.59 -12.41 -8.04
CA GLU A 59 15.28 -13.06 -6.76
C GLU A 59 13.98 -12.48 -6.17
N LEU A 60 13.30 -13.29 -5.36
CA LEU A 60 12.03 -12.93 -4.72
C LEU A 60 12.26 -12.04 -3.50
N GLY A 61 11.52 -10.93 -3.43
CA GLY A 61 11.29 -10.20 -2.20
C GLY A 61 9.94 -10.54 -1.60
N THR A 62 9.94 -11.15 -0.41
CA THR A 62 8.72 -11.44 0.35
C THR A 62 8.56 -10.43 1.48
N PHE A 63 7.38 -9.81 1.57
CA PHE A 63 7.06 -8.82 2.58
C PHE A 63 5.70 -9.10 3.19
N THR A 64 5.66 -9.17 4.51
CA THR A 64 4.41 -9.27 5.27
C THR A 64 4.29 -8.09 6.22
N PHE A 65 3.18 -7.36 6.11
CA PHE A 65 2.77 -6.32 7.05
C PHE A 65 1.44 -6.73 7.66
N SER A 66 1.41 -7.03 8.96
CA SER A 66 0.15 -7.40 9.60
C SER A 66 -0.06 -6.87 11.00
N GLN A 67 -1.31 -6.57 11.33
CA GLN A 67 -1.71 -6.15 12.68
C GLN A 67 -0.95 -4.93 13.20
N ASN A 68 -0.42 -4.08 12.31
CA ASN A 68 0.22 -2.84 12.71
C ASN A 68 -0.84 -1.75 12.91
N VAL A 69 -0.62 -0.87 13.88
CA VAL A 69 -1.44 0.32 14.15
C VAL A 69 -0.59 1.55 13.85
N LEU A 70 -0.97 2.31 12.82
CA LEU A 70 -0.17 3.38 12.24
C LEU A 70 -0.97 4.68 12.27
N GLY A 71 -0.45 5.73 12.92
CA GLY A 71 -1.16 7.00 13.09
C GLY A 71 -0.29 8.21 12.80
N PHE A 72 -0.80 9.16 12.01
CA PHE A 72 -0.06 10.38 11.68
C PHE A 72 -0.95 11.61 11.82
N THR A 73 -0.47 12.62 12.55
CA THR A 73 -1.26 13.84 12.79
C THR A 73 -0.99 14.97 11.79
N GLU A 74 0.15 14.90 11.10
CA GLU A 74 0.60 15.93 10.16
C GLU A 74 0.54 15.44 8.71
N GLN A 75 0.69 16.39 7.78
CA GLN A 75 0.46 16.17 6.35
C GLN A 75 1.54 15.32 5.64
N ASN A 76 1.17 14.79 4.48
CA ASN A 76 2.02 14.04 3.54
C ASN A 76 2.63 12.75 4.11
N ALA A 77 1.99 12.12 5.08
CA ALA A 77 2.50 10.87 5.63
C ALA A 77 2.33 9.70 4.63
N THR A 78 3.17 8.68 4.74
CA THR A 78 2.94 7.39 4.05
C THR A 78 3.06 6.25 5.04
N ALA A 79 1.97 5.54 5.32
CA ALA A 79 2.02 4.51 6.37
C ALA A 79 2.91 3.32 5.92
N ILE A 80 2.63 2.74 4.76
CA ILE A 80 3.41 1.61 4.23
C ILE A 80 3.87 1.92 2.80
N GLU A 81 5.19 1.95 2.56
CA GLU A 81 5.79 2.09 1.24
C GLU A 81 6.67 0.88 0.91
N VAL A 82 6.34 0.19 -0.20
CA VAL A 82 7.14 -0.90 -0.77
C VAL A 82 7.35 -0.64 -2.25
N LEU A 83 8.57 -0.34 -2.66
CA LEU A 83 8.90 -0.06 -4.06
C LEU A 83 9.93 -1.07 -4.55
N SER A 84 9.49 -1.99 -5.41
CA SER A 84 10.28 -3.16 -5.81
C SER A 84 10.74 -3.09 -7.26
N GLN A 85 12.04 -3.29 -7.48
CA GLN A 85 12.60 -3.59 -8.81
C GLN A 85 12.82 -5.09 -9.05
N SER A 86 12.58 -5.91 -8.02
CA SER A 86 12.57 -7.37 -8.10
C SER A 86 11.14 -7.94 -8.13
N THR A 87 11.01 -9.24 -8.35
CA THR A 87 9.73 -9.94 -8.19
C THR A 87 9.30 -9.87 -6.72
N LEU A 88 8.05 -9.50 -6.49
CA LEU A 88 7.50 -9.23 -5.17
C LEU A 88 6.40 -10.24 -4.82
N ASP A 89 6.44 -10.76 -3.59
CA ASP A 89 5.30 -11.37 -2.91
C ASP A 89 4.97 -10.52 -1.68
N LEU A 90 3.96 -9.67 -1.82
CA LEU A 90 3.58 -8.68 -0.81
C LEU A 90 2.24 -9.04 -0.20
N ALA A 91 2.21 -9.25 1.11
CA ALA A 91 1.01 -9.41 1.90
C ALA A 91 0.87 -8.25 2.90
N ILE A 92 -0.24 -7.50 2.82
CA ILE A 92 -0.59 -6.44 3.77
C ILE A 92 -1.99 -6.75 4.29
N PHE A 93 -2.12 -7.13 5.56
CA PHE A 93 -3.42 -7.51 6.10
C PHE A 93 -3.66 -7.16 7.56
N ASN A 94 -4.91 -6.86 7.90
CA ASN A 94 -5.33 -6.52 9.26
C ASN A 94 -4.54 -5.34 9.87
N ASN A 95 -4.08 -4.38 9.07
CA ASN A 95 -3.46 -3.16 9.60
C ASN A 95 -4.53 -2.08 9.81
N ALA A 96 -4.34 -1.24 10.82
CA ALA A 96 -5.16 -0.07 11.08
C ALA A 96 -4.31 1.19 10.84
N ILE A 97 -4.75 2.06 9.93
CA ILE A 97 -4.05 3.26 9.52
C ILE A 97 -4.97 4.46 9.73
N GLU A 98 -4.49 5.47 10.46
CA GLU A 98 -5.22 6.71 10.74
C GLU A 98 -4.42 7.95 10.30
N PHE A 99 -5.06 8.83 9.55
CA PHE A 99 -4.53 10.14 9.20
C PHE A 99 -5.37 11.26 9.78
N ARG A 100 -4.73 12.20 10.47
CA ARG A 100 -5.31 13.49 10.89
C ARG A 100 -4.66 14.70 10.22
N GLY A 101 -3.68 14.45 9.36
CA GLY A 101 -3.06 15.43 8.49
C GLY A 101 -3.37 15.14 7.01
N LYS A 102 -3.31 16.19 6.19
CA LYS A 102 -3.75 16.15 4.78
C LYS A 102 -2.81 15.38 3.87
N ASP A 103 -3.29 15.02 2.68
CA ASP A 103 -2.47 14.55 1.55
C ASP A 103 -1.61 13.32 1.85
N SER A 104 -2.08 12.45 2.74
CA SER A 104 -1.37 11.24 3.18
C SER A 104 -1.72 10.02 2.33
N VAL A 105 -0.87 8.98 2.37
CA VAL A 105 -1.05 7.72 1.63
C VAL A 105 -1.04 6.54 2.59
N GLY A 106 -2.10 5.73 2.59
CA GLY A 106 -2.17 4.52 3.42
C GLY A 106 -1.13 3.50 3.00
N VAL A 107 -1.33 2.91 1.82
CA VAL A 107 -0.39 1.96 1.23
C VAL A 107 0.08 2.46 -0.11
N ARG A 108 1.40 2.47 -0.32
CA ARG A 108 2.04 2.74 -1.60
C ARG A 108 2.90 1.54 -2.01
N ALA A 109 2.50 0.83 -3.06
CA ALA A 109 3.22 -0.34 -3.53
C ALA A 109 3.54 -0.25 -5.03
N SER A 110 4.77 -0.57 -5.43
CA SER A 110 5.13 -0.70 -6.85
C SER A 110 5.94 -1.97 -7.11
N ALA A 111 5.79 -2.52 -8.30
CA ALA A 111 6.51 -3.70 -8.74
C ALA A 111 6.93 -3.54 -10.20
N SER A 112 8.24 -3.51 -10.46
CA SER A 112 8.79 -3.41 -11.82
C SER A 112 8.96 -4.77 -12.52
N ARG A 113 8.57 -5.87 -11.86
CA ARG A 113 8.54 -7.23 -12.42
C ARG A 113 7.22 -7.90 -12.03
N THR A 114 6.83 -8.94 -12.77
CA THR A 114 5.66 -9.76 -12.46
C THR A 114 5.66 -10.21 -11.00
N SER A 115 4.60 -9.88 -10.27
CA SER A 115 4.53 -9.99 -8.81
C SER A 115 3.14 -10.39 -8.32
N SER A 116 3.04 -10.82 -7.06
CA SER A 116 1.78 -11.02 -6.36
C SER A 116 1.65 -10.05 -5.20
N LEU A 117 0.53 -9.33 -5.16
CA LEU A 117 0.22 -8.37 -4.12
C LEU A 117 -1.14 -8.73 -3.52
N ILE A 118 -1.20 -8.90 -2.20
CA ILE A 118 -2.41 -9.22 -1.46
C ILE A 118 -2.60 -8.15 -0.39
N LEU A 119 -3.67 -7.39 -0.51
CA LEU A 119 -4.08 -6.38 0.47
C LEU A 119 -5.46 -6.76 0.97
N SER A 120 -5.58 -7.16 2.24
CA SER A 120 -6.86 -7.64 2.77
C SER A 120 -7.16 -7.17 4.19
N SER A 121 -8.43 -6.86 4.46
CA SER A 121 -8.90 -6.50 5.81
C SER A 121 -8.10 -5.38 6.48
N ASN A 122 -7.54 -4.44 5.70
CA ASN A 122 -6.92 -3.24 6.24
C ASN A 122 -7.98 -2.17 6.46
N LEU A 123 -7.85 -1.43 7.55
CA LEU A 123 -8.63 -0.23 7.85
C LEU A 123 -7.77 1.01 7.58
N ILE A 124 -8.27 1.92 6.77
CA ILE A 124 -7.61 3.19 6.44
C ILE A 124 -8.61 4.32 6.65
N ASP A 125 -8.44 5.10 7.71
CA ASP A 125 -9.29 6.24 8.03
C ASP A 125 -8.52 7.55 7.81
N ASP A 126 -9.17 8.49 7.13
CA ASP A 126 -8.70 9.86 7.00
C ASP A 126 -9.69 10.86 7.61
N TYR A 127 -9.12 11.77 8.40
CA TYR A 127 -9.81 12.82 9.14
C TYR A 127 -9.42 14.22 8.68
N ALA A 128 -8.63 14.39 7.62
CA ALA A 128 -8.14 15.71 7.19
C ALA A 128 -8.45 16.08 5.74
N GLY A 129 -8.63 15.09 4.87
CA GLY A 129 -8.84 15.22 3.44
C GLY A 129 -7.55 15.16 2.61
N GLY A 130 -7.70 14.84 1.33
CA GLY A 130 -6.63 14.73 0.33
C GLY A 130 -5.93 13.38 0.34
N ALA A 131 -6.38 12.44 1.17
CA ALA A 131 -5.71 11.17 1.34
C ALA A 131 -5.91 10.24 0.12
N THR A 132 -4.93 9.36 -0.09
CA THR A 132 -5.07 8.20 -0.98
C THR A 132 -5.00 6.94 -0.14
N GLY A 133 -6.05 6.11 -0.17
CA GLY A 133 -6.09 4.87 0.60
C GLY A 133 -4.99 3.91 0.16
N ILE A 134 -5.09 3.44 -1.08
CA ILE A 134 -4.12 2.50 -1.67
C ILE A 134 -3.67 3.05 -3.02
N LEU A 135 -2.37 3.21 -3.19
CA LEU A 135 -1.72 3.71 -4.39
C LEU A 135 -0.76 2.67 -4.95
N PHE A 136 -0.99 2.30 -6.20
CA PHE A 136 -0.05 1.56 -7.03
C PHE A 136 0.49 2.50 -8.11
N PRO A 137 1.64 3.17 -7.90
CA PRO A 137 2.18 4.10 -8.89
C PRO A 137 2.50 3.39 -10.21
N THR A 138 3.00 2.17 -10.12
CA THR A 138 3.37 1.35 -11.28
C THR A 138 3.39 -0.12 -10.89
N ILE A 139 2.75 -0.96 -11.70
CA ILE A 139 2.79 -2.42 -11.58
C ILE A 139 3.13 -3.00 -12.93
N HIS A 140 4.03 -3.97 -12.97
CA HIS A 140 4.36 -4.69 -14.19
C HIS A 140 3.19 -5.58 -14.62
N ASP A 141 2.96 -5.64 -15.92
CA ASP A 141 2.04 -6.57 -16.58
C ASP A 141 2.31 -8.04 -16.14
N GLY A 142 1.29 -8.87 -16.22
CA GLY A 142 1.26 -10.25 -15.71
C GLY A 142 1.21 -10.39 -14.19
N SER A 143 1.30 -9.29 -13.42
CA SER A 143 1.15 -9.33 -11.96
C SER A 143 -0.28 -9.60 -11.53
N SER A 144 -0.46 -10.08 -10.30
CA SER A 144 -1.76 -10.22 -9.65
C SER A 144 -1.89 -9.30 -8.45
N ILE A 145 -3.04 -8.65 -8.31
CA ILE A 145 -3.41 -7.83 -7.16
C ILE A 145 -4.71 -8.36 -6.59
N THR A 146 -4.67 -8.86 -5.36
CA THR A 146 -5.84 -9.27 -4.60
C THR A 146 -6.21 -8.17 -3.59
N LEU A 147 -7.44 -7.69 -3.67
CA LEU A 147 -7.99 -6.65 -2.80
C LEU A 147 -9.29 -7.17 -2.18
N ASP A 148 -9.23 -7.55 -0.91
CA ASP A 148 -10.35 -8.22 -0.23
C ASP A 148 -10.69 -7.59 1.11
N GLY A 149 -11.93 -7.09 1.25
CA GLY A 149 -12.46 -6.68 2.54
C GLY A 149 -11.71 -5.52 3.20
N ASN A 150 -10.99 -4.68 2.44
CA ASN A 150 -10.39 -3.46 2.97
C ASN A 150 -11.48 -2.41 3.20
N GLU A 151 -11.31 -1.60 4.24
CA GLU A 151 -12.19 -0.48 4.57
C GLU A 151 -11.39 0.82 4.48
N ILE A 152 -11.81 1.72 3.60
CA ILE A 152 -11.15 3.00 3.33
C ILE A 152 -12.18 4.12 3.54
N ASN A 153 -12.08 4.85 4.65
CA ASN A 153 -13.01 5.91 5.02
C ASN A 153 -12.37 7.30 4.90
N LEU A 154 -12.83 8.05 3.90
CA LEU A 154 -12.33 9.39 3.53
C LEU A 154 -13.43 10.47 3.69
N GLN A 155 -14.51 10.17 4.43
CA GLN A 155 -15.78 10.92 4.39
C GLN A 155 -15.79 12.30 5.05
N ARG A 156 -14.69 12.76 5.67
CA ARG A 156 -14.82 13.88 6.62
C ARG A 156 -14.68 15.26 5.99
N PHE A 157 -14.03 15.44 4.83
CA PHE A 157 -13.77 16.77 4.26
C PHE A 157 -13.83 16.83 2.73
N SER A 158 -14.97 17.28 2.18
CA SER A 158 -15.31 17.18 0.75
C SER A 158 -14.61 18.16 -0.21
N THR A 159 -13.72 19.04 0.27
CA THR A 159 -13.04 20.05 -0.60
C THR A 159 -11.71 19.55 -1.15
N PHE A 160 -11.20 18.44 -0.64
CA PHE A 160 -9.96 17.83 -1.10
C PHE A 160 -10.25 16.67 -2.05
N VAL A 161 -9.27 16.34 -2.90
CA VAL A 161 -9.39 15.20 -3.82
C VAL A 161 -8.94 13.94 -3.09
N ASP A 162 -9.88 13.33 -2.40
CA ASP A 162 -9.71 12.03 -1.77
C ASP A 162 -9.78 10.89 -2.80
N ARG A 163 -8.91 9.90 -2.63
CA ARG A 163 -8.72 8.80 -3.57
C ARG A 163 -8.78 7.45 -2.84
N GLY A 164 -9.57 6.52 -3.34
CA GLY A 164 -9.67 5.17 -2.80
C GLY A 164 -8.49 4.32 -3.24
N ILE A 165 -8.72 3.46 -4.23
CA ILE A 165 -7.71 2.55 -4.80
C ILE A 165 -7.30 3.06 -6.17
N ILE A 166 -6.03 3.40 -6.34
CA ILE A 166 -5.50 3.98 -7.57
C ILE A 166 -4.38 3.10 -8.12
N LEU A 167 -4.57 2.53 -9.32
CA LEU A 167 -3.50 1.99 -10.14
C LEU A 167 -3.17 3.01 -11.22
N SER A 168 -2.05 3.70 -11.07
CA SER A 168 -1.72 4.84 -11.95
C SER A 168 -1.17 4.42 -13.30
N ASN A 169 -0.39 3.33 -13.34
CA ASN A 169 0.30 2.90 -14.54
C ASN A 169 0.55 1.38 -14.53
N VAL A 170 0.48 0.76 -15.70
CA VAL A 170 0.95 -0.61 -15.93
C VAL A 170 2.12 -0.56 -16.90
N THR A 171 3.23 -1.18 -16.53
CA THR A 171 4.45 -1.26 -17.36
C THR A 171 4.61 -2.65 -17.97
N GLY A 172 5.54 -2.76 -18.90
CA GLY A 172 5.76 -3.95 -19.70
C GLY A 172 5.22 -3.72 -21.11
N THR A 173 5.54 -4.63 -22.02
CA THR A 173 5.24 -4.47 -23.45
C THR A 173 4.30 -5.55 -23.98
N ASP A 174 3.91 -6.51 -23.12
CA ASP A 174 3.24 -7.72 -23.54
C ASP A 174 1.90 -7.90 -22.80
N ASP A 175 0.95 -8.59 -23.43
CA ASP A 175 -0.05 -9.33 -22.67
C ASP A 175 0.70 -10.40 -21.85
N PRO A 176 0.50 -10.44 -20.52
CA PRO A 176 -0.82 -10.29 -19.93
C PRO A 176 -1.04 -8.97 -19.19
N LEU A 177 -2.28 -8.46 -19.22
CA LEU A 177 -2.75 -7.41 -18.29
C LEU A 177 -2.48 -7.73 -16.81
N VAL A 178 -2.51 -6.72 -15.94
CA VAL A 178 -2.52 -6.95 -14.49
C VAL A 178 -3.86 -7.57 -14.07
N THR A 179 -3.81 -8.71 -13.37
CA THR A 179 -5.02 -9.38 -12.89
C THR A 179 -5.46 -8.83 -11.54
N LEU A 180 -6.65 -8.26 -11.50
CA LEU A 180 -7.33 -7.85 -10.27
C LEU A 180 -8.19 -9.01 -9.76
N ASN A 181 -8.10 -9.30 -8.47
CA ASN A 181 -8.89 -10.33 -7.82
C ASN A 181 -9.57 -9.78 -6.57
N SER A 182 -10.85 -10.13 -6.39
CA SER A 182 -11.62 -9.78 -5.21
C SER A 182 -12.76 -10.76 -4.99
N ASN A 183 -12.71 -11.48 -3.87
CA ASN A 183 -13.76 -12.35 -3.36
C ASN A 183 -14.71 -11.60 -2.40
N LEU A 184 -14.21 -10.56 -1.74
CA LEU A 184 -14.93 -9.77 -0.75
C LEU A 184 -14.93 -8.30 -1.15
N SER A 185 -16.07 -7.62 -0.93
CA SER A 185 -16.17 -6.18 -1.21
C SER A 185 -15.18 -5.37 -0.38
N ASN A 186 -14.46 -4.47 -1.05
CA ASN A 186 -13.76 -3.37 -0.40
C ASN A 186 -14.77 -2.25 -0.16
N ALA A 187 -14.81 -1.69 1.04
CA ALA A 187 -15.64 -0.54 1.37
C ALA A 187 -14.80 0.73 1.18
N ILE A 188 -15.24 1.63 0.30
CA ILE A 188 -14.56 2.90 0.03
C ILE A 188 -15.58 4.02 0.12
N ASN A 189 -15.39 4.86 1.11
CA ASN A 189 -16.35 5.86 1.54
C ASN A 189 -15.73 7.25 1.41
N GLY A 190 -16.43 8.21 0.80
CA GLY A 190 -15.99 9.62 0.76
C GLY A 190 -14.91 9.96 -0.28
N ALA A 191 -14.44 8.99 -1.06
CA ALA A 191 -13.48 9.26 -2.14
C ALA A 191 -14.12 10.06 -3.28
N THR A 192 -13.43 11.11 -3.75
CA THR A 192 -13.75 11.76 -5.03
C THR A 192 -13.43 10.84 -6.20
N THR A 193 -12.36 10.05 -6.08
CA THR A 193 -12.02 8.98 -7.03
C THR A 193 -11.94 7.66 -6.28
N THR A 194 -13.03 6.90 -6.28
CA THR A 194 -13.13 5.62 -5.59
C THR A 194 -12.14 4.58 -6.13
N LEU A 195 -12.10 4.43 -7.45
CA LEU A 195 -11.23 3.52 -8.17
C LEU A 195 -10.68 4.22 -9.40
N PHE A 196 -9.40 4.03 -9.67
CA PHE A 196 -8.81 4.33 -10.97
C PHE A 196 -7.92 3.17 -11.40
N VAL A 197 -8.12 2.73 -12.63
CA VAL A 197 -7.24 1.78 -13.33
C VAL A 197 -7.01 2.31 -14.75
N PRO A 198 -5.82 2.12 -15.36
CA PRO A 198 -5.59 2.57 -16.72
C PRO A 198 -6.44 1.74 -17.69
N ALA A 199 -6.95 2.39 -18.74
CA ALA A 199 -7.78 1.72 -19.73
C ALA A 199 -7.01 0.59 -20.42
N ASN A 200 -7.66 -0.57 -20.58
CA ASN A 200 -7.09 -1.77 -21.23
C ASN A 200 -5.79 -2.28 -20.58
N ALA A 201 -5.58 -2.02 -19.28
CA ALA A 201 -4.37 -2.40 -18.56
C ALA A 201 -4.59 -3.51 -17.52
N THR A 202 -5.85 -3.83 -17.22
CA THR A 202 -6.24 -4.79 -16.19
C THR A 202 -7.29 -5.77 -16.71
N ASN A 203 -7.31 -6.97 -16.12
CA ASN A 203 -8.39 -7.93 -16.25
C ASN A 203 -8.80 -8.47 -14.87
N GLY A 204 -9.78 -9.36 -14.84
CA GLY A 204 -10.21 -10.04 -13.61
C GLY A 204 -11.45 -9.40 -13.00
N ARG A 205 -11.54 -9.35 -11.67
CA ARG A 205 -12.67 -8.75 -10.96
C ARG A 205 -12.26 -8.03 -9.70
N LEU A 206 -12.90 -6.90 -9.44
CA LEU A 206 -12.80 -6.15 -8.19
C LEU A 206 -14.19 -5.86 -7.65
N ILE A 207 -14.41 -6.06 -6.35
CA ILE A 207 -15.68 -5.70 -5.70
C ILE A 207 -15.45 -4.46 -4.84
N ILE A 208 -16.17 -3.38 -5.12
CA ILE A 208 -16.12 -2.14 -4.33
C ILE A 208 -17.54 -1.71 -4.01
N ASN A 209 -17.81 -1.44 -2.72
CA ASN A 209 -19.13 -1.01 -2.23
C ASN A 209 -20.28 -1.91 -2.73
N GLY A 210 -20.02 -3.23 -2.82
CA GLY A 210 -20.96 -4.23 -3.33
C GLY A 210 -21.12 -4.28 -4.85
N GLN A 211 -20.47 -3.39 -5.61
CA GLN A 211 -20.47 -3.38 -7.07
C GLN A 211 -19.27 -4.16 -7.62
N VAL A 212 -19.50 -4.92 -8.70
CA VAL A 212 -18.46 -5.70 -9.39
C VAL A 212 -17.92 -4.90 -10.57
N PHE A 213 -16.60 -4.84 -10.68
CA PHE A 213 -15.84 -4.23 -11.77
C PHE A 213 -15.03 -5.33 -12.46
N GLU A 214 -15.16 -5.48 -13.77
CA GLU A 214 -14.49 -6.50 -14.60
C GLU A 214 -13.83 -5.87 -15.83
#